data_AF-A0A6L7GJS9-F1
#
_entry.id   AF-A0A6L7GJS9-F1
#
_cell.length_a   1.000
_cell.length_b   1.000
_cell.length_c   1.000
_cell.angle_alpha   90.00
_cell.angle_beta   90.00
_cell.angle_gamma   90.00
#
_symmetry.space_group_name_H-M   'P 1'
#
loop_
_entity.id
_entity.type
_entity.pdbx_description
1 polymer ?
#
loop_
_entity_poly.entity_id
_entity_poly.type
_entity_poly.pdbx_seq_one_letter_code
_entity_poly.pdbx_strand_id
1 'polypeptide(L)'
;MSHSFHADWSLDLAIEIDRHSIGFLGEFFRASREKRQVIAAYLCAKAPFEDEMERVGDFLRSADHRAILMAAYRDVPTRFRGALRRAGPTVHDLRFYSTLHQLLSVPAHDQIRNCIARLTSLDLTKLHILSILPEPICRANVIAAIKSVDNAQDIIASFHLLVRRGVDHDALAAAICRVRSEKDMVRVWQRWAVKARCDHPVPASAHYHPVLKGEHLNSLALRYRNCARGYLADLVEGTAAFAEVYLENQNAVVHLKKKNGKWILDGLFGPRNAAPPRRIREFAQKYLAEHDVEIISRGRRKNSEFDSLRRLVGEPHFDFDFDYV
;
A
#
# COMPACT_ATOMS: atom_id res chain seq x y z
N MET A 1 6.43 14.78 -25.13
CA MET A 1 5.12 14.55 -25.76
C MET A 1 4.82 13.06 -25.65
N SER A 2 3.84 12.67 -24.85
CA SER A 2 3.40 11.26 -24.76
C SER A 2 2.56 10.96 -25.99
N HIS A 3 3.04 10.12 -26.91
CA HIS A 3 2.21 9.66 -28.02
C HIS A 3 1.06 8.83 -27.45
N SER A 4 -0.15 9.37 -27.53
CA SER A 4 -1.38 8.69 -27.11
C SER A 4 -1.80 7.73 -28.21
N PHE A 5 -1.31 6.50 -28.16
CA PHE A 5 -1.78 5.43 -29.02
C PHE A 5 -3.15 4.91 -28.53
N HIS A 6 -4.07 4.69 -29.46
CA HIS A 6 -5.29 3.95 -29.17
C HIS A 6 -4.94 2.48 -28.91
N ALA A 7 -5.73 1.78 -28.10
CA ALA A 7 -5.54 0.34 -27.93
C ALA A 7 -5.76 -0.38 -29.27
N ASP A 8 -4.81 -1.24 -29.67
CA ASP A 8 -4.73 -1.89 -30.98
C ASP A 8 -6.06 -2.54 -31.39
N TRP A 9 -6.69 -3.25 -30.46
CA TRP A 9 -7.98 -3.94 -30.67
C TRP A 9 -9.09 -3.04 -31.22
N SER A 10 -9.13 -1.78 -30.80
CA SER A 10 -10.19 -0.84 -31.19
C SER A 10 -9.94 -0.26 -32.58
N LEU A 11 -8.67 -0.11 -32.96
CA LEU A 11 -8.28 0.34 -34.27
C LEU A 11 -8.50 -0.77 -35.30
N ASP A 12 -8.12 -2.00 -34.98
CA ASP A 12 -8.33 -3.16 -35.85
C ASP A 12 -9.81 -3.36 -36.16
N LEU A 13 -10.68 -3.30 -35.15
CA LEU A 13 -12.13 -3.36 -35.35
C LEU A 13 -12.66 -2.16 -36.14
N ALA A 14 -12.14 -0.95 -35.92
CA ALA A 14 -12.59 0.22 -36.65
C ALA A 14 -12.18 0.17 -38.13
N ILE A 15 -10.99 -0.35 -38.44
CA ILE A 15 -10.54 -0.60 -39.82
C ILE A 15 -11.42 -1.65 -40.47
N GLU A 16 -11.73 -2.74 -39.76
CA GLU A 16 -12.59 -3.79 -40.31
C GLU A 16 -14.00 -3.27 -40.59
N ILE A 17 -14.62 -2.55 -39.66
CA ILE A 17 -15.92 -1.92 -39.88
C ILE A 17 -15.87 -0.94 -41.07
N ASP A 18 -14.80 -0.16 -41.23
CA ASP A 18 -14.65 0.81 -42.32
C ASP A 18 -14.55 0.16 -43.71
N ARG A 19 -14.06 -1.08 -43.80
CA ARG A 19 -14.07 -1.87 -45.06
C ARG A 19 -15.49 -2.15 -45.55
N HIS A 20 -16.46 -2.25 -44.64
CA HIS A 20 -17.85 -2.56 -44.93
C HIS A 20 -18.77 -1.32 -44.85
N SER A 21 -18.45 -0.33 -44.02
CA SER A 21 -19.15 0.96 -43.88
C SER A 21 -18.15 2.11 -44.09
N ILE A 22 -17.97 2.49 -45.36
CA ILE A 22 -16.96 3.47 -45.78
C ILE A 22 -17.13 4.80 -45.02
N GLY A 23 -16.03 5.26 -44.42
CA GLY A 23 -15.95 6.53 -43.70
C GLY A 23 -16.13 6.40 -42.19
N PHE A 24 -16.47 5.21 -41.69
CA PHE A 24 -16.57 4.92 -40.26
C PHE A 24 -15.28 5.27 -39.51
N LEU A 25 -14.11 4.87 -40.01
CA LEU A 25 -12.83 5.10 -39.34
C LEU A 25 -12.56 6.61 -39.19
N GLY A 26 -12.82 7.37 -40.25
CA GLY A 26 -12.70 8.82 -40.25
C GLY A 26 -13.66 9.49 -39.27
N GLU A 27 -14.90 9.01 -39.17
CA GLU A 27 -15.87 9.50 -38.18
C GLU A 27 -15.49 9.13 -36.75
N PHE A 28 -15.01 7.91 -36.52
CA PHE A 28 -14.54 7.45 -35.21
C PHE A 28 -13.44 8.35 -34.65
N PHE A 29 -12.43 8.70 -35.46
CA PHE A 29 -11.35 9.59 -35.02
C PHE A 29 -11.79 11.05 -34.83
N ARG A 30 -12.75 11.53 -35.63
CA ARG A 30 -13.33 12.88 -35.50
C ARG A 30 -14.38 12.98 -34.39
N ALA A 31 -14.89 11.85 -33.92
CA ALA A 31 -15.91 11.81 -32.90
C ALA A 31 -15.44 12.45 -31.58
N SER A 32 -16.41 12.95 -30.81
CA SER A 32 -16.14 13.50 -29.49
C SER A 32 -15.44 12.46 -28.60
N ARG A 33 -14.68 12.94 -27.61
CA ARG A 33 -13.97 12.08 -26.64
C ARG A 33 -14.92 11.05 -26.00
N GLU A 34 -16.12 11.49 -25.64
CA GLU A 34 -17.15 10.64 -25.05
C GLU A 34 -17.70 9.62 -26.04
N LYS A 35 -18.02 10.04 -27.29
CA LYS A 35 -18.54 9.15 -28.32
C LYS A 35 -17.57 8.01 -28.64
N ARG A 36 -16.26 8.28 -28.70
CA ARG A 36 -15.23 7.24 -28.87
C ARG A 36 -15.25 6.20 -27.77
N GLN A 37 -15.36 6.62 -26.50
CA GLN A 37 -15.45 5.70 -25.37
C GLN A 37 -16.76 4.89 -25.39
N VAL A 38 -17.86 5.49 -25.84
CA VAL A 38 -19.15 4.80 -25.99
C VAL A 38 -19.12 3.76 -27.10
N ILE A 39 -18.52 4.09 -28.25
CA ILE A 39 -18.29 3.13 -29.34
C ILE A 39 -17.40 1.99 -28.87
N ALA A 40 -16.29 2.29 -28.19
CA ALA A 40 -15.40 1.28 -27.66
C ALA A 40 -16.09 0.37 -26.62
N ALA A 41 -16.93 0.94 -25.73
CA ALA A 41 -17.73 0.14 -24.81
C ALA A 41 -18.68 -0.81 -25.55
N TYR A 42 -19.33 -0.35 -26.63
CA TYR A 42 -20.17 -1.19 -27.48
C TYR A 42 -19.37 -2.34 -28.10
N LEU A 43 -18.25 -2.03 -28.76
CA LEU A 43 -17.44 -3.02 -29.45
C LEU A 43 -16.82 -4.03 -28.48
N CYS A 44 -16.49 -3.61 -27.25
CA CYS A 44 -16.04 -4.51 -26.18
C CYS A 44 -17.14 -5.47 -25.72
N ALA A 45 -18.39 -5.02 -25.63
CA ALA A 45 -19.50 -5.84 -25.16
C ALA A 45 -20.10 -6.72 -26.26
N LYS A 46 -20.08 -6.23 -27.49
CA LYS A 46 -20.69 -6.86 -28.67
C LYS A 46 -19.82 -6.63 -29.89
N ALA A 47 -18.75 -7.42 -30.00
CA ALA A 47 -17.93 -7.44 -31.20
C ALA A 47 -18.80 -7.91 -32.39
N PRO A 48 -18.86 -7.15 -33.49
CA PRO A 48 -19.65 -7.53 -34.66
C PRO A 48 -19.07 -8.77 -35.34
N PHE A 49 -19.96 -9.62 -35.86
CA PHE A 49 -19.60 -10.62 -36.88
C PHE A 49 -19.44 -9.96 -38.24
N GLU A 50 -18.76 -10.62 -39.17
CA GLU A 50 -18.46 -10.10 -40.51
C GLU A 50 -19.71 -9.64 -41.29
N ASP A 51 -20.79 -10.42 -41.22
CA ASP A 51 -22.08 -10.13 -41.87
C ASP A 51 -22.86 -8.97 -41.23
N GLU A 52 -22.46 -8.52 -40.03
CA GLU A 52 -23.08 -7.41 -39.33
C GLU A 52 -22.30 -6.08 -39.45
N MET A 53 -21.10 -6.09 -40.04
CA MET A 53 -20.15 -4.97 -40.02
C MET A 53 -20.72 -3.68 -40.61
N GLU A 54 -21.34 -3.75 -41.80
CA GLU A 54 -21.94 -2.58 -42.46
C GLU A 54 -23.04 -1.95 -41.59
N ARG A 55 -24.00 -2.78 -41.14
CA ARG A 55 -25.11 -2.35 -40.27
C ARG A 55 -24.61 -1.77 -38.95
N VAL A 56 -23.58 -2.36 -38.35
CA VAL A 56 -23.00 -1.88 -37.09
C VAL A 56 -22.26 -0.56 -37.31
N GLY A 57 -21.53 -0.41 -38.41
CA GLY A 57 -20.90 0.85 -38.81
C GLY A 57 -21.93 1.97 -38.92
N ASP A 58 -22.98 1.77 -39.73
CA ASP A 58 -24.04 2.77 -39.93
C ASP A 58 -24.77 3.13 -38.64
N PHE A 59 -25.04 2.13 -37.80
CA PHE A 59 -25.62 2.34 -36.48
C PHE A 59 -24.72 3.19 -35.58
N LEU A 60 -23.45 2.84 -35.44
CA LEU A 60 -22.52 3.55 -34.55
C LEU A 60 -22.26 4.98 -34.99
N ARG A 61 -22.32 5.26 -36.30
CA ARG A 61 -22.22 6.62 -36.87
C ARG A 61 -23.42 7.48 -36.50
N SER A 62 -24.63 6.97 -36.72
CA SER A 62 -25.88 7.73 -36.60
C SER A 62 -26.48 7.78 -35.19
N ALA A 63 -26.30 6.72 -34.38
CA ALA A 63 -26.97 6.58 -33.10
C ALA A 63 -26.43 7.51 -32.01
N ASP A 64 -27.29 7.95 -31.09
CA ASP A 64 -26.86 8.72 -29.92
C ASP A 64 -26.13 7.84 -28.88
N HIS A 65 -25.53 8.46 -27.85
CA HIS A 65 -24.78 7.71 -26.84
C HIS A 65 -25.65 6.72 -26.05
N ARG A 66 -26.92 7.03 -25.83
CA ARG A 66 -27.83 6.17 -25.06
C ARG A 66 -28.22 4.94 -25.87
N ALA A 67 -28.59 5.14 -27.13
CA ALA A 67 -28.94 4.07 -28.06
C ALA A 67 -27.79 3.08 -28.22
N ILE A 68 -26.56 3.57 -28.40
CA ILE A 68 -25.36 2.71 -28.50
C ILE A 68 -25.18 1.87 -27.23
N LEU A 69 -25.25 2.49 -26.06
CA LEU A 69 -25.07 1.76 -24.80
C LEU A 69 -26.21 0.76 -24.54
N MET A 70 -27.46 1.09 -24.86
CA MET A 70 -28.60 0.17 -24.73
C MET A 70 -28.52 -1.01 -25.71
N ALA A 71 -27.94 -0.79 -26.90
CA ALA A 71 -27.72 -1.88 -27.86
C ALA A 71 -26.57 -2.82 -27.42
N ALA A 72 -25.58 -2.30 -26.70
CA ALA A 72 -24.45 -3.05 -26.16
C ALA A 72 -24.81 -3.84 -24.89
N TYR A 73 -25.57 -3.23 -23.98
CA TYR A 73 -25.84 -3.75 -22.65
C TYR A 73 -27.36 -3.89 -22.43
N ARG A 74 -27.81 -5.05 -21.93
CA ARG A 74 -29.23 -5.30 -21.62
C ARG A 74 -29.78 -4.33 -20.58
N ASP A 75 -28.95 -3.99 -19.60
CA ASP A 75 -29.19 -2.95 -18.59
C ASP A 75 -27.97 -2.04 -18.54
N VAL A 76 -28.15 -0.73 -18.65
CA VAL A 76 -27.06 0.24 -18.65
C VAL A 76 -26.96 0.82 -17.24
N PRO A 77 -25.89 0.51 -16.47
CA PRO A 77 -25.78 0.97 -15.10
C PRO A 77 -25.86 2.50 -14.98
N THR A 78 -26.52 2.97 -13.92
CA THR A 78 -26.56 4.40 -13.60
C THR A 78 -25.14 4.95 -13.51
N ARG A 79 -24.90 6.11 -14.14
CA ARG A 79 -23.59 6.81 -14.25
C ARG A 79 -22.54 6.16 -15.17
N PHE A 80 -22.83 5.05 -15.86
CA PHE A 80 -21.89 4.42 -16.79
C PHE A 80 -21.40 5.37 -17.89
N ARG A 81 -22.33 6.03 -18.59
CA ARG A 81 -22.00 7.07 -19.59
C ARG A 81 -21.12 8.19 -19.01
N GLY A 82 -21.45 8.66 -17.81
CA GLY A 82 -20.67 9.68 -17.13
C GLY A 82 -19.24 9.22 -16.81
N ALA A 83 -19.07 7.95 -16.46
CA ALA A 83 -17.76 7.35 -16.22
C ALA A 83 -16.94 7.21 -17.51
N LEU A 84 -17.57 6.76 -18.61
CA LEU A 84 -16.94 6.72 -19.94
C LEU A 84 -16.44 8.11 -20.37
N ARG A 85 -17.23 9.16 -20.15
CA ARG A 85 -16.79 10.55 -20.42
C ARG A 85 -15.50 10.93 -19.68
N ARG A 86 -15.29 10.41 -18.45
CA ARG A 86 -14.11 10.65 -17.62
C ARG A 86 -12.93 9.73 -17.94
N ALA A 87 -13.11 8.72 -18.80
CA ALA A 87 -12.04 7.85 -19.28
C ALA A 87 -11.03 8.61 -20.16
N GLY A 88 -11.41 9.77 -20.69
CA GLY A 88 -10.54 10.63 -21.51
C GLY A 88 -10.67 10.36 -23.00
N PRO A 89 -9.80 10.98 -23.83
CA PRO A 89 -9.89 10.88 -25.29
C PRO A 89 -9.41 9.55 -25.88
N THR A 90 -8.57 8.83 -25.14
CA THR A 90 -7.87 7.63 -25.62
C THR A 90 -8.65 6.38 -25.24
N VAL A 91 -8.91 5.52 -26.22
CA VAL A 91 -9.61 4.25 -25.98
C VAL A 91 -8.74 3.34 -25.13
N HIS A 92 -9.33 2.80 -24.07
CA HIS A 92 -8.66 1.91 -23.12
C HIS A 92 -8.64 0.44 -23.61
N ASP A 93 -7.92 -0.40 -22.88
CA ASP A 93 -7.96 -1.86 -23.01
C ASP A 93 -9.37 -2.44 -22.78
N LEU A 94 -9.68 -3.59 -23.37
CA LEU A 94 -10.97 -4.28 -23.21
C LEU A 94 -11.36 -4.49 -21.73
N ARG A 95 -10.38 -4.78 -20.87
CA ARG A 95 -10.62 -4.97 -19.43
C ARG A 95 -11.17 -3.73 -18.74
N PHE A 96 -10.88 -2.53 -19.26
CA PHE A 96 -11.41 -1.30 -18.69
C PHE A 96 -12.94 -1.24 -18.75
N TYR A 97 -13.52 -1.50 -19.92
CA TYR A 97 -14.97 -1.36 -20.13
C TYR A 97 -15.75 -2.44 -19.37
N SER A 98 -15.28 -3.69 -19.44
CA SER A 98 -15.87 -4.81 -18.70
C SER A 98 -15.79 -4.59 -17.19
N THR A 99 -14.63 -4.20 -16.65
CA THR A 99 -14.46 -3.90 -15.22
C THR A 99 -15.32 -2.72 -14.79
N LEU A 100 -15.37 -1.64 -15.58
CA LEU A 100 -16.21 -0.47 -15.28
C LEU A 100 -17.69 -0.85 -15.23
N HIS A 101 -18.16 -1.61 -16.21
CA HIS A 101 -19.54 -2.10 -16.24
C HIS A 101 -19.84 -2.96 -15.02
N GLN A 102 -18.96 -3.92 -14.69
CA GLN A 102 -19.10 -4.80 -13.53
C GLN A 102 -19.19 -4.02 -12.21
N LEU A 103 -18.29 -3.04 -11.99
CA LEU A 103 -18.26 -2.23 -10.76
C LEU A 103 -19.52 -1.35 -10.58
N LEU A 104 -20.22 -1.03 -11.66
CA LEU A 104 -21.45 -0.22 -11.61
C LEU A 104 -22.73 -1.06 -11.63
N SER A 105 -22.64 -2.31 -12.07
CA SER A 105 -23.75 -3.28 -12.14
C SER A 105 -24.16 -3.79 -10.76
N VAL A 106 -25.40 -4.27 -10.63
CA VAL A 106 -26.00 -4.67 -9.34
C VAL A 106 -25.47 -6.05 -8.87
N PRO A 107 -25.21 -6.25 -7.56
CA PRO A 107 -25.26 -5.25 -6.50
C PRO A 107 -23.98 -4.41 -6.46
N ALA A 108 -24.07 -3.15 -6.93
CA ALA A 108 -22.97 -2.24 -6.77
C ALA A 108 -23.05 -1.65 -5.36
N HIS A 109 -21.92 -1.62 -4.66
CA HIS A 109 -21.80 -0.80 -3.46
C HIS A 109 -22.01 0.67 -3.85
N ASP A 110 -23.03 1.32 -3.28
CA ASP A 110 -23.33 2.74 -3.56
C ASP A 110 -22.10 3.63 -3.37
N GLN A 111 -21.22 3.24 -2.46
CA GLN A 111 -19.94 3.89 -2.23
C GLN A 111 -19.02 3.89 -3.46
N ILE A 112 -18.90 2.78 -4.19
CA ILE A 112 -18.12 2.68 -5.44
C ILE A 112 -18.73 3.58 -6.51
N ARG A 113 -20.06 3.53 -6.69
CA ARG A 113 -20.78 4.39 -7.64
C ARG A 113 -20.58 5.88 -7.34
N ASN A 114 -20.65 6.27 -6.07
CA ASN A 114 -20.40 7.63 -5.61
C ASN A 114 -18.95 8.05 -5.80
N CYS A 115 -18.02 7.11 -5.60
CA CYS A 115 -16.61 7.35 -5.80
C CYS A 115 -16.27 7.58 -7.28
N ILE A 116 -16.71 6.69 -8.17
CA ILE A 116 -16.55 6.82 -9.64
C ILE A 116 -17.16 8.13 -10.15
N ALA A 117 -18.30 8.57 -9.58
CA ALA A 117 -18.96 9.81 -9.96
C ALA A 117 -18.13 11.07 -9.62
N ARG A 118 -17.29 11.00 -8.57
CA ARG A 118 -16.51 12.13 -8.05
C ARG A 118 -15.07 12.18 -8.54
N LEU A 119 -14.57 11.10 -9.16
CA LEU A 119 -13.26 11.11 -9.80
C LEU A 119 -13.25 12.09 -10.99
N THR A 120 -12.12 12.75 -11.23
CA THR A 120 -11.95 13.67 -12.38
C THR A 120 -11.55 12.94 -13.66
N SER A 121 -10.78 11.86 -13.52
CA SER A 121 -10.38 10.97 -14.60
C SER A 121 -10.41 9.51 -14.15
N LEU A 122 -10.65 8.62 -15.10
CA LEU A 122 -10.79 7.19 -14.87
C LEU A 122 -9.87 6.41 -15.83
N ASP A 123 -9.23 5.38 -15.31
CA ASP A 123 -8.33 4.48 -16.03
C ASP A 123 -8.42 3.09 -15.38
N LEU A 124 -7.85 2.07 -16.01
CA LEU A 124 -7.93 0.70 -15.51
C LEU A 124 -7.30 0.55 -14.11
N THR A 125 -6.18 1.24 -13.85
CA THR A 125 -5.52 1.24 -12.55
C THR A 125 -6.46 1.71 -11.44
N LYS A 126 -7.19 2.81 -11.64
CA LYS A 126 -8.18 3.30 -10.66
C LYS A 126 -9.34 2.35 -10.46
N LEU A 127 -9.78 1.64 -11.49
CA LEU A 127 -10.82 0.62 -11.35
C LEU A 127 -10.35 -0.56 -10.49
N HIS A 128 -9.10 -0.99 -10.65
CA HIS A 128 -8.52 -2.02 -9.79
C HIS A 128 -8.31 -1.52 -8.35
N ILE A 129 -7.88 -0.27 -8.16
CA ILE A 129 -7.80 0.33 -6.82
C ILE A 129 -9.20 0.36 -6.16
N LEU A 130 -10.25 0.73 -6.91
CA LEU A 130 -11.65 0.72 -6.43
C LEU A 130 -12.11 -0.66 -5.97
N SER A 131 -11.73 -1.73 -6.68
CA SER A 131 -12.13 -3.10 -6.34
C SER A 131 -11.37 -3.66 -5.12
N ILE A 132 -10.24 -3.06 -4.78
CA ILE A 132 -9.37 -3.51 -3.69
C ILE A 132 -9.73 -2.79 -2.38
N LEU A 133 -9.93 -1.47 -2.41
CA LEU A 133 -10.15 -0.68 -1.19
C LEU A 133 -11.45 -1.03 -0.44
N PRO A 134 -11.39 -1.20 0.90
CA PRO A 134 -12.58 -1.43 1.69
C PRO A 134 -13.47 -0.17 1.74
N GLU A 135 -14.77 -0.40 1.90
CA GLU A 135 -15.80 0.65 1.88
C GLU A 135 -15.51 1.89 2.77
N PRO A 136 -14.98 1.74 4.01
CA PRO A 136 -14.71 2.88 4.88
C PRO A 136 -13.72 3.89 4.31
N ILE A 137 -12.78 3.45 3.47
CA ILE A 137 -11.72 4.30 2.90
C ILE A 137 -11.84 4.51 1.38
N CYS A 138 -12.83 3.88 0.74
CA CYS A 138 -13.11 4.04 -0.67
C CYS A 138 -13.71 5.44 -0.96
N ARG A 139 -12.83 6.43 -1.19
CA ARG A 139 -13.18 7.83 -1.48
C ARG A 139 -12.38 8.36 -2.66
N ALA A 140 -12.98 9.26 -3.44
CA ALA A 140 -12.39 9.71 -4.71
C ALA A 140 -11.02 10.38 -4.53
N ASN A 141 -10.84 11.17 -3.48
CA ASN A 141 -9.56 11.79 -3.14
C ASN A 141 -8.49 10.77 -2.69
N VAL A 142 -8.90 9.69 -2.01
CA VAL A 142 -7.97 8.63 -1.58
C VAL A 142 -7.47 7.90 -2.82
N ILE A 143 -8.36 7.53 -3.72
CA ILE A 143 -8.02 6.85 -4.98
C ILE A 143 -7.14 7.74 -5.86
N ALA A 144 -7.45 9.04 -5.95
CA ALA A 144 -6.62 9.99 -6.68
C ALA A 144 -5.21 10.14 -6.07
N ALA A 145 -5.03 9.86 -4.78
CA ALA A 145 -3.73 9.90 -4.11
C ALA A 145 -2.93 8.60 -4.26
N ILE A 146 -3.56 7.48 -4.65
CA ILE A 146 -2.92 6.18 -4.84
C ILE A 146 -2.50 6.02 -6.30
N LYS A 147 -1.21 5.74 -6.53
CA LYS A 147 -0.61 5.74 -7.88
C LYS A 147 -0.60 4.37 -8.57
N SER A 148 -0.71 3.29 -7.81
CA SER A 148 -0.57 1.92 -8.31
C SER A 148 -1.48 0.95 -7.54
N VAL A 149 -1.67 -0.23 -8.11
CA VAL A 149 -2.39 -1.34 -7.48
C VAL A 149 -1.64 -1.85 -6.25
N ASP A 150 -0.32 -2.00 -6.34
CA ASP A 150 0.54 -2.45 -5.23
C ASP A 150 0.43 -1.51 -4.03
N ASN A 151 0.47 -0.19 -4.25
CA ASN A 151 0.28 0.79 -3.18
C ASN A 151 -1.09 0.65 -2.51
N ALA A 152 -2.15 0.26 -3.24
CA ALA A 152 -3.46 0.01 -2.65
C ALA A 152 -3.47 -1.24 -1.78
N GLN A 153 -2.76 -2.29 -2.19
CA GLN A 153 -2.60 -3.52 -1.40
C GLN A 153 -1.83 -3.24 -0.11
N ASP A 154 -0.73 -2.49 -0.19
CA ASP A 154 0.06 -2.08 0.98
C ASP A 154 -0.76 -1.25 1.97
N ILE A 155 -1.61 -0.35 1.46
CA ILE A 155 -2.54 0.45 2.27
C ILE A 155 -3.51 -0.45 3.04
N ILE A 156 -4.06 -1.47 2.40
CA ILE A 156 -5.01 -2.39 3.04
C ILE A 156 -4.32 -3.28 4.05
N ALA A 157 -3.17 -3.84 3.70
CA ALA A 157 -2.35 -4.63 4.61
C ALA A 157 -2.01 -3.81 5.87
N SER A 158 -1.57 -2.57 5.68
CA SER A 158 -1.26 -1.64 6.77
C SER A 158 -2.49 -1.27 7.59
N PHE A 159 -3.63 -1.01 6.94
CA PHE A 159 -4.90 -0.71 7.62
C PHE A 159 -5.31 -1.85 8.54
N HIS A 160 -5.36 -3.07 8.02
CA HIS A 160 -5.73 -4.25 8.80
C HIS A 160 -4.71 -4.59 9.89
N LEU A 161 -3.42 -4.42 9.62
CA LEU A 161 -2.37 -4.62 10.62
C LEU A 161 -2.57 -3.67 11.81
N LEU A 162 -2.74 -2.37 11.56
CA LEU A 162 -2.92 -1.38 12.62
C LEU A 162 -4.20 -1.64 13.42
N VAL A 163 -5.32 -1.96 12.75
CA VAL A 163 -6.58 -2.30 13.43
C VAL A 163 -6.41 -3.55 14.29
N ARG A 164 -5.74 -4.60 13.79
CA ARG A 164 -5.42 -5.81 14.57
C ARG A 164 -4.53 -5.48 15.77
N ARG A 165 -3.65 -4.48 15.66
CA ARG A 165 -2.83 -3.94 16.75
C ARG A 165 -3.57 -2.92 17.63
N GLY A 166 -4.91 -2.91 17.60
CA GLY A 166 -5.73 -2.13 18.52
C GLY A 166 -5.84 -0.64 18.18
N VAL A 167 -5.49 -0.24 16.96
CA VAL A 167 -5.83 1.09 16.44
C VAL A 167 -7.32 1.14 16.12
N ASP A 168 -7.98 2.22 16.52
CA ASP A 168 -9.41 2.43 16.24
C ASP A 168 -9.70 2.46 14.73
N HIS A 169 -10.58 1.55 14.29
CA HIS A 169 -10.91 1.33 12.88
C HIS A 169 -11.50 2.57 12.22
N ASP A 170 -12.51 3.17 12.85
CA ASP A 170 -13.28 4.27 12.24
C ASP A 170 -12.49 5.57 12.23
N ALA A 171 -11.74 5.83 13.30
CA ALA A 171 -10.89 7.01 13.39
C ALA A 171 -9.70 6.93 12.41
N LEU A 172 -9.12 5.74 12.19
CA LEU A 172 -8.11 5.52 11.15
C LEU A 172 -8.71 5.72 9.75
N ALA A 173 -9.87 5.11 9.47
CA ALA A 173 -10.55 5.27 8.19
C ALA A 173 -10.90 6.74 7.90
N ALA A 174 -11.42 7.47 8.91
CA ALA A 174 -11.71 8.89 8.81
C ALA A 174 -10.46 9.73 8.55
N ALA A 175 -9.31 9.37 9.12
CA ALA A 175 -8.04 10.05 8.86
C ALA A 175 -7.55 9.80 7.43
N ILE A 176 -7.63 8.56 6.93
CA ILE A 176 -7.29 8.20 5.55
C ILE A 176 -8.18 8.97 4.56
N CYS A 177 -9.49 9.08 4.84
CA CYS A 177 -10.43 9.81 4.00
C CYS A 177 -10.10 11.31 3.82
N ARG A 178 -9.25 11.89 4.68
CA ARG A 178 -8.81 13.30 4.58
C ARG A 178 -7.56 13.49 3.72
N VAL A 179 -6.89 12.41 3.31
CA VAL A 179 -5.68 12.44 2.47
C VAL A 179 -5.96 13.08 1.11
N ARG A 180 -5.09 13.99 0.67
CA ARG A 180 -5.17 14.64 -0.66
C ARG A 180 -3.96 14.32 -1.53
N SER A 181 -2.90 13.79 -0.96
CA SER A 181 -1.66 13.46 -1.65
C SER A 181 -0.98 12.25 -1.02
N GLU A 182 -0.06 11.63 -1.76
CA GLU A 182 0.80 10.56 -1.27
C GLU A 182 1.59 10.97 -0.02
N LYS A 183 2.06 12.21 0.06
CA LYS A 183 2.75 12.75 1.24
C LYS A 183 1.83 12.79 2.47
N ASP A 184 0.56 13.11 2.29
CA ASP A 184 -0.41 13.06 3.41
C ASP A 184 -0.64 11.62 3.86
N MET A 185 -0.71 10.68 2.91
CA MET A 185 -0.86 9.26 3.18
C MET A 185 0.28 8.75 4.08
N VAL A 186 1.54 9.05 3.72
CA VAL A 186 2.72 8.70 4.53
C VAL A 186 2.62 9.30 5.94
N ARG A 187 2.21 10.57 6.06
CA ARG A 187 2.04 11.23 7.37
C ARG A 187 0.95 10.60 8.22
N VAL A 188 -0.16 10.16 7.61
CA VAL A 188 -1.21 9.41 8.30
C VAL A 188 -0.62 8.11 8.84
N TRP A 189 0.04 7.30 8.02
CA TRP A 189 0.62 6.03 8.48
C TRP A 189 1.63 6.21 9.60
N GLN A 190 2.57 7.17 9.49
CA GLN A 190 3.53 7.46 10.55
C GLN A 190 2.85 7.85 11.87
N ARG A 191 1.81 8.69 11.81
CA ARG A 191 1.07 9.14 13.00
C ARG A 191 0.24 8.03 13.65
N TRP A 192 -0.29 7.11 12.85
CA TRP A 192 -1.16 6.06 13.35
C TRP A 192 -0.40 4.80 13.77
N ALA A 193 0.74 4.52 13.15
CA ALA A 193 1.61 3.42 13.53
C ALA A 193 2.12 3.54 14.97
N VAL A 194 2.38 4.77 15.46
CA VAL A 194 2.84 4.96 16.84
C VAL A 194 1.77 4.60 17.89
N LYS A 195 0.50 4.58 17.50
CA LYS A 195 -0.63 4.22 18.39
C LYS A 195 -0.85 2.72 18.48
N ALA A 196 -0.22 1.94 17.62
CA ALA A 196 -0.36 0.49 17.61
C ALA A 196 0.16 -0.12 18.92
N ARG A 197 -0.59 -1.10 19.43
CA ARG A 197 -0.15 -1.96 20.52
C ARG A 197 0.90 -2.93 20.00
N CYS A 198 1.90 -3.18 20.82
CA CYS A 198 3.03 -4.03 20.51
C CYS A 198 3.09 -5.11 21.58
N ASP A 199 3.28 -6.36 21.16
CA ASP A 199 3.45 -7.47 22.09
C ASP A 199 4.90 -7.48 22.59
N HIS A 200 5.09 -7.96 23.81
CA HIS A 200 6.41 -8.11 24.39
C HIS A 200 6.54 -9.50 25.04
N PRO A 201 7.62 -10.27 24.76
CA PRO A 201 7.75 -11.63 25.28
C PRO A 201 7.96 -11.71 26.79
N VAL A 202 8.53 -10.65 27.37
CA VAL A 202 8.85 -10.58 28.80
C VAL A 202 7.87 -9.63 29.49
N PRO A 203 7.22 -10.04 30.59
CA PRO A 203 6.27 -9.19 31.31
C PRO A 203 6.97 -8.03 32.02
N ALA A 204 6.20 -6.99 32.35
CA ALA A 204 6.67 -5.86 33.12
C ALA A 204 7.00 -6.27 34.57
N SER A 205 8.04 -5.68 35.14
CA SER A 205 8.42 -5.81 36.55
C SER A 205 9.01 -4.51 37.09
N ALA A 206 9.37 -4.48 38.38
CA ALA A 206 9.99 -3.31 39.01
C ALA A 206 11.28 -2.86 38.30
N HIS A 207 11.98 -3.78 37.64
CA HIS A 207 13.27 -3.51 36.99
C HIS A 207 13.20 -3.56 35.46
N TYR A 208 12.06 -3.96 34.88
CA TYR A 208 11.94 -4.24 33.46
C TYR A 208 10.64 -3.67 32.89
N HIS A 209 10.74 -2.67 32.03
CA HIS A 209 9.61 -1.92 31.51
C HIS A 209 9.48 -2.13 30.00
N PRO A 210 8.64 -3.09 29.55
CA PRO A 210 8.47 -3.37 28.14
C PRO A 210 7.80 -2.21 27.40
N VAL A 211 8.21 -2.01 26.15
CA VAL A 211 7.61 -1.05 25.21
C VAL A 211 6.38 -1.69 24.57
N LEU A 212 5.20 -1.33 25.06
CA LEU A 212 3.91 -1.89 24.60
C LEU A 212 3.21 -1.05 23.53
N LYS A 213 3.77 0.14 23.19
CA LYS A 213 3.21 1.07 22.20
C LYS A 213 4.32 1.79 21.44
N GLY A 214 4.08 2.14 20.19
CA GLY A 214 5.04 2.90 19.39
C GLY A 214 5.34 4.31 19.94
N GLU A 215 4.39 4.95 20.62
CA GLU A 215 4.63 6.20 21.35
C GLU A 215 5.72 6.06 22.42
N HIS A 216 5.72 4.92 23.16
CA HIS A 216 6.75 4.63 24.15
C HIS A 216 8.12 4.42 23.47
N LEU A 217 8.16 3.75 22.32
CA LEU A 217 9.39 3.57 21.52
C LEU A 217 9.99 4.92 21.10
N ASN A 218 9.15 5.86 20.66
CA ASN A 218 9.61 7.21 20.29
C ASN A 218 10.16 7.97 21.49
N SER A 219 9.45 7.95 22.62
CA SER A 219 9.91 8.59 23.87
C SER A 219 11.22 7.98 24.37
N LEU A 220 11.37 6.66 24.27
CA LEU A 220 12.60 5.94 24.56
C LEU A 220 13.74 6.40 23.64
N ALA A 221 13.50 6.44 22.33
CA ALA A 221 14.49 6.84 21.33
C ALA A 221 15.01 8.27 21.53
N LEU A 222 14.11 9.20 21.87
CA LEU A 222 14.47 10.59 22.17
C LEU A 222 15.31 10.70 23.44
N ARG A 223 14.87 10.04 24.52
CA ARG A 223 15.54 10.08 25.84
C ARG A 223 16.94 9.47 25.79
N TYR A 224 17.09 8.33 25.11
CA TYR A 224 18.39 7.69 24.92
C TYR A 224 19.18 8.26 23.75
N ARG A 225 18.58 9.10 22.89
CA ARG A 225 19.19 9.58 21.63
C ARG A 225 19.73 8.43 20.78
N ASN A 226 18.93 7.39 20.62
CA ASN A 226 19.32 6.14 19.95
C ASN A 226 18.49 5.92 18.66
N CYS A 227 18.78 4.83 17.94
CA CYS A 227 18.15 4.52 16.66
C CYS A 227 16.81 3.76 16.79
N ALA A 228 16.26 3.59 17.99
CA ALA A 228 15.09 2.72 18.23
C ALA A 228 13.85 3.15 17.43
N ARG A 229 13.72 4.44 17.09
CA ARG A 229 12.63 4.96 16.23
C ARG A 229 12.55 4.27 14.87
N GLY A 230 13.68 3.78 14.33
CA GLY A 230 13.73 3.07 13.06
C GLY A 230 13.02 1.71 13.07
N TYR A 231 12.78 1.14 14.25
CA TYR A 231 12.24 -0.21 14.43
C TYR A 231 10.72 -0.24 14.66
N LEU A 232 10.01 0.86 14.40
CA LEU A 232 8.56 0.90 14.62
C LEU A 232 7.82 -0.15 13.78
N ALA A 233 8.25 -0.38 12.54
CA ALA A 233 7.66 -1.41 11.67
C ALA A 233 7.85 -2.81 12.27
N ASP A 234 9.09 -3.17 12.63
CA ASP A 234 9.42 -4.47 13.23
C ASP A 234 8.69 -4.70 14.57
N LEU A 235 8.55 -3.64 15.37
CA LEU A 235 7.83 -3.68 16.64
C LEU A 235 6.32 -3.93 16.44
N VAL A 236 5.71 -3.26 15.46
CA VAL A 236 4.29 -3.44 15.11
C VAL A 236 4.03 -4.80 14.44
N GLU A 237 4.99 -5.27 13.63
CA GLU A 237 4.95 -6.61 13.05
C GLU A 237 5.07 -7.70 14.15
N GLY A 238 5.79 -7.40 15.23
CA GLY A 238 6.09 -8.35 16.31
C GLY A 238 7.33 -9.19 16.03
N THR A 239 8.23 -8.69 15.18
CA THR A 239 9.55 -9.27 14.86
C THR A 239 10.66 -8.64 15.71
N ALA A 240 10.41 -7.48 16.32
CA ALA A 240 11.25 -6.87 17.34
C ALA A 240 10.45 -6.54 18.61
N ALA A 241 11.15 -6.45 19.74
CA ALA A 241 10.59 -5.97 20.99
C ALA A 241 11.64 -5.13 21.75
N PHE A 242 11.18 -4.12 22.47
CA PHE A 242 12.06 -3.22 23.24
C PHE A 242 11.62 -3.13 24.68
N ALA A 243 12.57 -2.92 25.59
CA ALA A 243 12.27 -2.61 26.98
C ALA A 243 13.32 -1.65 27.56
N GLU A 244 12.93 -0.95 28.62
CA GLU A 244 13.86 -0.21 29.47
C GLU A 244 14.12 -1.03 30.73
N VAL A 245 15.39 -1.31 31.02
CA VAL A 245 15.81 -2.02 32.22
C VAL A 245 16.47 -1.05 33.18
N TYR A 246 16.14 -1.15 34.47
CA TYR A 246 16.64 -0.29 35.54
C TYR A 246 17.22 -1.11 36.68
N LEU A 247 18.44 -0.75 37.08
CA LEU A 247 19.11 -1.32 38.24
C LEU A 247 19.81 -0.21 39.01
N GLU A 248 19.28 0.13 40.19
CA GLU A 248 19.76 1.26 41.00
C GLU A 248 19.79 2.56 40.18
N ASN A 249 20.97 3.16 39.97
CA ASN A 249 21.17 4.39 39.20
C ASN A 249 21.62 4.11 37.74
N GLN A 250 21.47 2.87 37.27
CA GLN A 250 21.84 2.46 35.91
C GLN A 250 20.58 2.12 35.11
N ASN A 251 20.60 2.46 33.82
CA ASN A 251 19.53 2.13 32.90
C ASN A 251 20.10 1.70 31.54
N ALA A 252 19.36 0.82 30.86
CA ALA A 252 19.70 0.37 29.52
C ALA A 252 18.43 0.09 28.70
N VAL A 253 18.57 0.14 27.39
CA VAL A 253 17.55 -0.30 26.44
C VAL A 253 17.87 -1.71 26.03
N VAL A 254 16.89 -2.60 26.16
CA VAL A 254 16.92 -3.95 25.63
C VAL A 254 16.30 -3.95 24.24
N HIS A 255 16.98 -4.57 23.29
CA HIS A 255 16.44 -4.88 21.96
C HIS A 255 16.39 -6.39 21.79
N LEU A 256 15.19 -6.92 21.56
CA LEU A 256 14.94 -8.32 21.28
C LEU A 256 14.50 -8.48 19.83
N LYS A 257 14.91 -9.57 19.20
CA LYS A 257 14.49 -9.93 17.84
C LYS A 257 13.90 -11.33 17.84
N LYS A 258 12.89 -11.56 17.00
CA LYS A 258 12.31 -12.88 16.80
C LYS A 258 13.00 -13.57 15.63
N LYS A 259 13.59 -14.74 15.87
CA LYS A 259 14.26 -15.57 14.84
C LYS A 259 13.80 -17.01 14.98
N ASN A 260 13.32 -17.61 13.89
CA ASN A 260 12.81 -19.00 13.87
C ASN A 260 11.79 -19.29 14.99
N GLY A 261 10.89 -18.34 15.24
CA GLY A 261 9.86 -18.45 16.29
C GLY A 261 10.32 -18.14 17.71
N LYS A 262 11.64 -18.04 17.96
CA LYS A 262 12.21 -17.78 19.28
C LYS A 262 12.66 -16.32 19.43
N TRP A 263 12.62 -15.81 20.65
CA TRP A 263 13.13 -14.49 20.98
C TRP A 263 14.60 -14.57 21.35
N ILE A 264 15.41 -13.72 20.73
CA ILE A 264 16.84 -13.60 20.99
C ILE A 264 17.15 -12.19 21.47
N LEU A 265 18.11 -12.06 22.38
CA LEU A 265 18.70 -10.77 22.72
C LEU A 265 19.56 -10.28 21.54
N ASP A 266 19.12 -9.22 20.87
CA ASP A 266 19.86 -8.61 19.76
C ASP A 266 20.92 -7.62 20.27
N GLY A 267 20.59 -6.85 21.31
CA GLY A 267 21.53 -5.95 21.94
C GLY A 267 21.04 -5.27 23.23
N LEU A 268 21.99 -4.72 23.98
CA LEU A 268 21.78 -3.88 25.15
C LEU A 268 22.48 -2.54 24.93
N PHE A 269 21.74 -1.44 25.08
CA PHE A 269 22.22 -0.12 24.70
C PHE A 269 22.03 0.91 25.82
N GLY A 270 23.09 1.62 26.16
CA GLY A 270 23.04 2.85 26.94
C GLY A 270 22.70 4.07 26.07
N PRO A 271 22.78 5.28 26.64
CA PRO A 271 22.59 6.53 25.89
C PRO A 271 23.51 6.63 24.67
N ARG A 272 22.99 7.17 23.56
CA ARG A 272 23.68 7.29 22.26
C ARG A 272 24.21 5.97 21.72
N ASN A 273 23.51 4.86 21.99
CA ASN A 273 23.94 3.50 21.66
C ASN A 273 25.26 3.07 22.33
N ALA A 274 25.70 3.72 23.41
CA ALA A 274 26.91 3.31 24.13
C ALA A 274 26.74 1.92 24.78
N ALA A 275 27.83 1.22 25.04
CA ALA A 275 27.78 -0.02 25.81
C ALA A 275 27.34 0.26 27.27
N PRO A 276 26.30 -0.39 27.80
CA PRO A 276 25.89 -0.19 29.17
C PRO A 276 26.86 -0.85 30.18
N PRO A 277 26.92 -0.37 31.44
CA PRO A 277 27.78 -0.94 32.47
C PRO A 277 27.62 -2.45 32.64
N ARG A 278 28.70 -3.15 33.02
CA ARG A 278 28.71 -4.62 33.11
C ARG A 278 27.60 -5.17 34.02
N ARG A 279 27.39 -4.53 35.18
CA ARG A 279 26.41 -4.96 36.18
C ARG A 279 24.97 -4.99 35.65
N ILE A 280 24.51 -3.93 34.97
CA ILE A 280 23.17 -3.93 34.37
C ILE A 280 23.06 -4.88 33.17
N ARG A 281 24.16 -5.12 32.43
CA ARG A 281 24.19 -6.12 31.35
C ARG A 281 23.97 -7.54 31.89
N GLU A 282 24.76 -7.93 32.88
CA GLU A 282 24.65 -9.25 33.53
C GLU A 282 23.25 -9.44 34.13
N PHE A 283 22.71 -8.41 34.80
CA PHE A 283 21.34 -8.43 35.32
C PHE A 283 20.30 -8.62 34.21
N ALA A 284 20.33 -7.80 33.17
CA ALA A 284 19.37 -7.86 32.07
C ALA A 284 19.44 -9.21 31.35
N GLN A 285 20.64 -9.72 31.09
CA GLN A 285 20.86 -11.04 30.52
C GLN A 285 20.23 -12.12 31.40
N LYS A 286 20.57 -12.19 32.68
CA LYS A 286 19.98 -13.17 33.59
C LYS A 286 18.44 -13.12 33.62
N TYR A 287 17.88 -11.92 33.74
CA TYR A 287 16.43 -11.71 33.76
C TYR A 287 15.75 -12.15 32.46
N LEU A 288 16.38 -11.91 31.31
CA LEU A 288 15.88 -12.34 30.00
C LEU A 288 15.93 -13.87 29.84
N ALA A 289 17.01 -14.52 30.30
CA ALA A 289 17.13 -15.97 30.25
C ALA A 289 16.06 -16.67 31.12
N GLU A 290 15.68 -16.09 32.25
CA GLU A 290 14.58 -16.59 33.11
C GLU A 290 13.21 -16.53 32.41
N HIS A 291 13.08 -15.78 31.30
CA HIS A 291 11.86 -15.63 30.51
C HIS A 291 12.01 -16.19 29.09
N ASP A 292 12.79 -17.27 28.93
CA ASP A 292 12.97 -18.01 27.69
C ASP A 292 13.50 -17.18 26.49
N VAL A 293 14.18 -16.06 26.76
CA VAL A 293 14.90 -15.30 25.73
C VAL A 293 16.30 -15.87 25.58
N GLU A 294 16.62 -16.31 24.37
CA GLU A 294 17.93 -16.87 24.06
C GLU A 294 19.01 -15.77 24.03
N ILE A 295 20.05 -15.98 24.81
CA ILE A 295 21.23 -15.12 24.84
C ILE A 295 22.28 -15.74 23.97
N ILE A 296 22.26 -15.38 22.69
CA ILE A 296 23.32 -15.78 21.78
C ILE A 296 24.54 -14.95 22.16
N SER A 297 25.51 -15.57 22.83
CA SER A 297 26.85 -15.02 22.81
C SER A 297 27.24 -14.97 21.34
N ARG A 298 27.42 -13.77 20.78
CA ARG A 298 28.12 -13.65 19.50
C ARG A 298 29.50 -14.26 19.77
N GLY A 299 29.68 -15.54 19.46
CA GLY A 299 30.97 -16.18 19.54
C GLY A 299 31.93 -15.28 18.76
N ARG A 300 33.11 -15.00 19.33
CA ARG A 300 34.15 -14.19 18.69
C ARG A 300 34.13 -14.51 17.20
N ARG A 301 33.75 -13.52 16.37
CA ARG A 301 33.87 -13.66 14.93
C ARG A 301 35.31 -14.08 14.70
N LYS A 302 35.55 -15.26 14.11
CA LYS A 302 36.92 -15.67 13.76
C LYS A 302 37.48 -14.54 12.92
N ASN A 303 38.60 -13.95 13.37
CA ASN A 303 39.26 -12.85 12.68
C ASN A 303 39.32 -13.19 11.18
N SER A 304 38.61 -12.41 10.39
CA SER A 304 38.66 -12.49 8.95
C SER A 304 39.89 -11.74 8.47
N GLU A 305 40.55 -12.24 7.42
CA GLU A 305 41.60 -11.49 6.72
C GLU A 305 41.13 -10.11 6.23
N PHE A 306 39.82 -9.92 6.07
CA PHE A 306 39.20 -8.65 5.69
C PHE A 306 38.98 -7.68 6.86
N ASP A 307 39.11 -8.10 8.13
CA ASP A 307 38.90 -7.21 9.29
C ASP A 307 40.00 -6.14 9.40
N SER A 308 41.18 -6.38 8.82
CA SER A 308 42.24 -5.39 8.67
C SER A 308 41.86 -4.31 7.64
N LEU A 309 41.22 -4.72 6.54
CA LEU A 309 40.77 -3.82 5.48
C LEU A 309 39.62 -2.94 5.98
N ARG A 310 38.65 -3.51 6.68
CA ARG A 310 37.52 -2.74 7.22
C ARG A 310 37.93 -1.72 8.28
N ARG A 311 38.94 -2.04 9.10
CA ARG A 311 39.56 -1.09 10.05
C ARG A 311 40.21 0.12 9.36
N LEU A 312 40.74 -0.07 8.15
CA LEU A 312 41.40 1.00 7.39
C LEU A 312 40.44 1.81 6.53
N VAL A 313 39.34 1.21 6.07
CA VAL A 313 38.35 1.86 5.17
C VAL A 313 37.38 2.76 5.94
N GLY A 314 37.37 2.71 7.27
CA GLY A 314 36.58 3.64 8.08
C GLY A 314 35.07 3.49 7.87
N GLU A 315 34.61 2.30 7.44
CA GLU A 315 33.19 1.98 7.57
C GLU A 315 32.84 2.11 9.06
N PRO A 316 31.77 2.86 9.43
CA PRO A 316 31.29 2.89 10.79
C PRO A 316 30.72 1.50 11.09
N HIS A 317 31.61 0.60 11.49
CA HIS A 317 31.25 -0.68 12.06
C HIS A 317 30.43 -0.40 13.31
N PHE A 318 29.12 -0.58 13.22
CA PHE A 318 28.28 -0.95 14.35
C PHE A 318 28.55 -2.42 14.75
N ASP A 319 29.81 -2.86 14.71
CA ASP A 319 30.23 -4.10 15.34
C ASP A 319 30.48 -3.79 16.81
N PHE A 320 29.45 -4.05 17.62
CA PHE A 320 29.56 -4.17 19.06
C PHE A 320 30.40 -5.42 19.39
N ASP A 321 31.72 -5.31 19.23
CA ASP A 321 32.64 -6.25 19.85
C ASP A 321 32.61 -5.96 21.36
N PHE A 322 31.87 -6.81 22.07
CA PHE A 322 31.87 -6.82 23.52
C PHE A 322 33.18 -7.43 23.99
N ASP A 323 34.15 -6.58 24.31
CA ASP A 323 35.33 -7.00 25.04
C ASP A 323 34.92 -7.46 26.44
N TYR A 324 34.98 -8.78 26.65
CA TYR A 324 34.97 -9.40 27.97
C TYR A 324 36.44 -9.45 28.44
N VAL A 325 36.76 -8.64 29.46
CA VAL A 325 37.94 -8.84 30.32
C VAL A 325 37.47 -9.47 31.62
#